data_AF-A0A954TLN6-F1
#
_entry.id   AF-A0A954TLN6-F1
#
_cell.length_a   1.000
_cell.length_b   1.000
_cell.length_c   1.000
_cell.angle_alpha   90.00
_cell.angle_beta   90.00
_cell.angle_gamma   90.00
#
_symmetry.space_group_name_H-M   'P 1'
#
loop_
_entity.id
_entity.type
_entity.pdbx_description
1 polymer ?
#
loop_
_entity_poly.entity_id
_entity_poly.type
_entity_poly.pdbx_seq_one_letter_code
_entity_poly.pdbx_strand_id
1 'polypeptide(L)' 'PHIQKMLADTKRMVTYDSSMLLDYRGQRAMEVEAIFGNPLRAAQAAGYSPPKIEMLYEQLCYLDRANRGLL' A
#
# COMPACT_ATOMS: atom_id res chain seq x y z
N PRO A 1 17.25 3.90 14.22
CA PRO A 1 16.21 2.91 14.59
C PRO A 1 14.76 3.39 14.31
N HIS A 2 14.51 3.93 13.11
CA HIS A 2 13.18 4.45 12.73
C HIS A 2 12.12 3.35 12.64
N ILE A 3 12.49 2.16 12.14
CA ILE A 3 11.59 0.99 12.06
C ILE A 3 11.04 0.64 13.44
N GLN A 4 11.91 0.56 14.46
CA GLN A 4 11.49 0.22 15.82
C GLN A 4 10.56 1.27 16.42
N LYS A 5 10.83 2.56 16.15
CA LYS A 5 9.93 3.65 16.56
C LYS A 5 8.57 3.53 15.89
N MET A 6 8.51 3.31 14.57
CA MET A 6 7.25 3.13 13.84
C MET A 6 6.44 1.96 14.41
N LEU A 7 7.08 0.81 14.63
CA LEU A 7 6.41 -0.35 15.23
C LEU A 7 5.89 -0.07 16.64
N ALA A 8 6.67 0.62 17.48
CA ALA A 8 6.26 0.97 18.83
C ALA A 8 5.12 1.99 18.85
N ASP A 9 5.17 2.99 17.97
CA ASP A 9 4.14 4.02 17.87
C ASP A 9 2.82 3.41 17.38
N THR A 10 2.84 2.57 16.33
CA THR A 10 1.63 1.90 15.81
C THR A 10 0.97 1.02 16.86
N LYS A 11 1.75 0.34 17.72
CA LYS A 11 1.19 -0.46 18.83
C LYS A 11 0.42 0.36 19.86
N ARG A 12 0.71 1.65 20.00
CA ARG A 12 0.05 2.55 20.95
C ARG A 12 -1.10 3.35 20.33
N MET A 13 -1.30 3.27 19.02
CA MET A 13 -2.40 3.96 18.35
C MET A 13 -3.73 3.35 18.77
N VAL A 14 -4.77 4.18 18.86
CA VAL A 14 -6.15 3.70 18.94
C VAL A 14 -6.49 2.90 17.69
N THR A 15 -7.38 1.92 17.80
CA THR A 15 -7.84 1.15 16.64
C THR A 15 -8.39 2.11 15.58
N TYR A 16 -7.84 2.05 14.37
CA TYR A 16 -8.28 2.84 13.24
C TYR A 16 -8.21 2.02 11.95
N ASP A 17 -9.12 2.29 11.03
CA ASP A 17 -9.02 1.82 9.64
C ASP A 17 -8.13 2.80 8.84
N SER A 18 -7.22 2.27 8.03
CA SER A 18 -6.40 3.11 7.15
C SER A 18 -7.24 3.79 6.07
N SER A 19 -6.76 4.91 5.52
CA SER A 19 -7.43 5.61 4.41
C SER A 19 -7.73 4.67 3.23
N MET A 20 -6.73 3.88 2.81
CA MET A 20 -6.91 2.91 1.72
C MET A 20 -7.96 1.82 2.05
N LEU A 21 -8.09 1.41 3.30
CA LEU A 21 -9.14 0.46 3.70
C LEU A 21 -10.54 1.10 3.62
N LEU A 22 -10.65 2.38 3.96
CA LEU A 22 -11.88 3.14 3.78
C LEU A 22 -12.23 3.30 2.29
N ASP A 23 -11.23 3.54 1.43
CA ASP A 23 -11.42 3.57 -0.03
C ASP A 23 -11.93 2.24 -0.57
N TYR A 24 -11.30 1.14 -0.16
CA TYR A 24 -11.71 -0.20 -0.54
C TYR A 24 -13.15 -0.49 -0.12
N ARG A 25 -13.49 -0.27 1.16
CA ARG A 25 -14.86 -0.50 1.66
C ARG A 25 -15.90 0.39 0.99
N GLY A 26 -15.50 1.60 0.56
CA GLY A 26 -16.35 2.53 -0.17
C GLY A 26 -16.40 2.30 -1.68
N GLN A 27 -15.74 1.26 -2.21
CA GLN A 27 -15.60 1.00 -3.66
C GLN A 27 -15.06 2.20 -4.45
N ARG A 28 -14.20 3.00 -3.81
CA ARG A 28 -13.49 4.13 -4.43
C ARG A 28 -12.12 3.66 -4.92
N ALA A 29 -11.49 4.46 -5.77
CA ALA A 29 -10.11 4.21 -6.17
C ALA A 29 -9.18 4.28 -4.95
N MET A 30 -8.42 3.20 -4.70
CA MET A 30 -7.36 3.19 -3.70
C MET A 30 -6.10 3.92 -4.21
N GLU A 31 -5.32 4.50 -3.30
CA GLU A 31 -4.07 5.22 -3.59
C GLU A 31 -2.87 4.28 -3.91
N VAL A 32 -3.10 3.15 -4.60
CA VAL A 32 -2.08 2.11 -4.85
C VAL A 32 -0.86 2.66 -5.60
N GLU A 33 -1.07 3.47 -6.64
CA GLU A 33 0.02 4.03 -7.43
C GLU A 33 0.85 5.05 -6.65
N ALA A 34 0.21 5.88 -5.83
CA ALA A 34 0.91 6.91 -5.07
C ALA A 34 1.74 6.31 -3.93
N ILE A 35 1.20 5.31 -3.23
CA ILE A 35 1.80 4.72 -2.02
C ILE A 35 2.77 3.57 -2.35
N PHE A 36 2.48 2.75 -3.37
CA PHE A 36 3.29 1.57 -3.72
C PHE A 36 3.96 1.70 -5.10
N GLY A 37 3.21 2.10 -6.14
CA GLY A 37 3.71 2.11 -7.52
C GLY A 37 4.87 3.08 -7.74
N ASN A 38 4.72 4.34 -7.34
CA ASN A 38 5.75 5.37 -7.49
C ASN A 38 7.03 5.02 -6.73
N PRO A 39 7.00 4.65 -5.43
CA PRO A 39 8.21 4.22 -4.72
C PRO A 39 8.85 2.95 -5.29
N LEU A 40 8.05 1.97 -5.75
CA LEU A 40 8.58 0.74 -6.36
C LEU A 40 9.37 1.06 -7.64
N ARG A 41 8.81 1.86 -8.54
CA ARG A 41 9.48 2.30 -9.76
C ARG A 41 10.75 3.11 -9.45
N ALA A 42 10.71 3.97 -8.45
CA ALA A 42 11.88 4.73 -8.01
C ALA A 42 12.99 3.82 -7.46
N ALA A 43 12.64 2.80 -6.67
CA ALA A 43 13.59 1.81 -6.16
C ALA A 43 14.22 1.00 -7.30
N GLN A 44 13.41 0.52 -8.24
CA GLN A 44 13.87 -0.25 -9.39
C GLN A 44 14.81 0.58 -10.29
N ALA A 45 14.49 1.86 -10.54
CA ALA A 45 15.36 2.78 -11.28
C ALA A 45 16.71 3.02 -10.58
N ALA A 46 16.76 2.90 -9.26
CA ALA A 46 17.99 2.95 -8.47
C ALA A 46 18.72 1.60 -8.39
N GLY A 47 18.26 0.57 -9.11
CA GLY A 47 18.85 -0.77 -9.12
C GLY A 47 18.46 -1.66 -7.93
N TYR A 48 17.44 -1.29 -7.17
CA TYR A 48 16.93 -2.08 -6.04
C TYR A 48 15.52 -2.63 -6.32
N SER A 49 15.37 -3.95 -6.26
CA SER A 49 14.07 -4.61 -6.41
C SER A 49 13.59 -5.15 -5.06
N PRO A 50 12.59 -4.51 -4.41
CA PRO A 50 12.02 -4.99 -3.15
C PRO A 50 10.87 -6.00 -3.40
N PRO A 51 11.11 -7.33 -3.34
CA PRO A 51 10.13 -8.33 -3.80
C PRO A 51 8.82 -8.33 -3.01
N LYS A 52 8.86 -7.99 -1.71
CA LYS A 52 7.64 -7.91 -0.90
C LYS A 52 6.77 -6.70 -1.24
N ILE A 53 7.39 -5.59 -1.62
CA ILE A 53 6.66 -4.37 -2.03
C ILE A 53 6.07 -4.58 -3.42
N GLU A 54 6.81 -5.23 -4.32
CA GLU A 54 6.32 -5.62 -5.65
C GLU A 54 5.12 -6.56 -5.56
N MET A 55 5.21 -7.62 -4.74
CA MET A 55 4.08 -8.52 -4.50
C MET A 55 2.84 -7.77 -3.96
N LEU A 56 3.03 -6.88 -2.98
CA LEU A 56 1.93 -6.09 -2.43
C LEU A 56 1.32 -5.13 -3.46
N TYR A 57 2.14 -4.50 -4.29
CA TYR A 57 1.69 -3.63 -5.36
C TYR A 57 0.76 -4.38 -6.34
N GLU A 58 1.20 -5.54 -6.85
CA GLU A 58 0.42 -6.34 -7.79
C GLU A 58 -0.90 -6.83 -7.18
N GLN A 59 -0.87 -7.31 -5.94
CA GLN A 59 -2.07 -7.76 -5.21
C GLN A 59 -3.06 -6.61 -5.00
N LEU A 60 -2.58 -5.43 -4.61
CA LEU A 60 -3.43 -4.25 -4.40
C LEU A 60 -4.01 -3.71 -5.71
N CYS A 61 -3.25 -3.73 -6.81
CA CYS A 61 -3.75 -3.39 -8.14
C CYS A 61 -4.90 -4.32 -8.56
N TYR A 62 -4.76 -5.64 -8.34
CA TYR A 62 -5.83 -6.60 -8.60
C TYR A 62 -7.06 -6.30 -7.74
N LEU A 63 -6.87 -6.14 -6.43
CA LEU A 63 -7.97 -5.89 -5.49
C LEU A 63 -8.70 -4.58 -5.78
N ASP A 64 -8.00 -3.50 -6.14
CA ASP A 64 -8.62 -2.21 -6.52
C ASP A 64 -9.53 -2.38 -7.73
N ARG A 65 -9.01 -3.01 -8.79
CA ARG A 65 -9.78 -3.22 -10.04
C ARG A 65 -10.97 -4.14 -9.81
N ALA A 66 -10.77 -5.25 -9.10
CA ALA A 66 -11.84 -6.19 -8.78
C ALA A 66 -12.96 -5.52 -7.98
N ASN A 67 -12.60 -4.80 -6.92
CA ASN A 67 -13.54 -4.17 -5.99
C ASN A 67 -14.36 -3.03 -6.64
N ARG A 68 -13.81 -2.43 -7.70
CA ARG A 68 -14.45 -1.38 -8.51
C ARG A 68 -15.17 -1.91 -9.75
N GLY A 69 -15.19 -3.22 -9.99
CA GLY A 69 -15.83 -3.83 -11.16
C GLY A 69 -15.13 -3.52 -12.49
N LEU A 70 -13.80 -3.36 -12.47
CA LEU A 70 -12.96 -3.04 -13.63
C LEU A 70 -12.14 -4.26 -14.13
N LEU A 71 -12.50 -5.46 -13.68
CA LEU A 71 -11.97 -6.75 -14.14
C LEU A 71 -13.04 -7.50 -14.93
#